data_AF-A0A8J3J965-F1
#
_entry.id   AF-A0A8J3J965-F1
#
_cell.length_a   1.000
_cell.length_b   1.000
_cell.length_c   1.000
_cell.angle_alpha   90.00
_cell.angle_beta   90.00
_cell.angle_gamma   90.00
#
_symmetry.space_group_name_H-M   'P 1'
#
loop_
_entity.id
_entity.type
_entity.pdbx_description
1 polymer ?
#
loop_
_entity_poly.entity_id
_entity_poly.type
_entity_poly.pdbx_seq_one_letter_code
_entity_poly.pdbx_strand_id
1 'polypeptide(L)'
;MLETSLTRRLDEVAPEVDAYRRRWGYGEGSRVTAEQLDQLEARLGLPLPEEYRAFLIRFGTGGFDLLTPERVLHKSQCDYGGWNHVTLPFALADGHGLSCCRDDQLLNGTVVITEGGCAFYTVLAVTSVSAGTVWCNDYAPPGSDDEFCWAPPGLPQSDPVPPLGFLSWIEQILTRRATGRPRLWFLPRWLR
;
A
#
# COMPACT_ATOMS: atom_id res chain seq x y z
N MET A 1 -23.54 1.26 10.96
CA MET A 1 -23.07 -0.15 10.97
C MET A 1 -21.65 -0.32 10.43
N LEU A 2 -21.15 0.52 9.51
CA LEU A 2 -19.77 0.44 8.98
C LEU A 2 -18.69 0.85 10.00
N GLU A 3 -18.92 1.93 10.76
CA GLU A 3 -17.99 2.46 11.77
C GLU A 3 -17.64 1.45 12.87
N THR A 4 -18.61 0.62 13.28
CA THR A 4 -18.43 -0.47 14.24
C THR A 4 -17.58 -1.60 13.66
N SER A 5 -17.69 -1.87 12.35
CA SER A 5 -16.88 -2.89 11.67
C SER A 5 -15.42 -2.46 11.55
N LEU A 6 -15.17 -1.21 11.13
CA LEU A 6 -13.82 -0.66 11.01
C LEU A 6 -13.10 -0.59 12.35
N THR A 7 -13.77 -0.10 13.39
CA THR A 7 -13.20 -0.06 14.75
C THR A 7 -12.77 -1.45 15.21
N ARG A 8 -13.64 -2.46 15.03
CA ARG A 8 -13.32 -3.86 15.34
C ARG A 8 -12.11 -4.37 14.56
N ARG A 9 -12.03 -4.09 13.25
CA ARG A 9 -10.86 -4.50 12.44
C ARG A 9 -9.56 -3.85 12.91
N LEU A 10 -9.62 -2.57 13.30
CA LEU A 10 -8.46 -1.87 13.86
C LEU A 10 -8.05 -2.45 15.22
N ASP A 11 -9.01 -2.86 16.05
CA ASP A 11 -8.75 -3.56 17.31
C ASP A 11 -8.12 -4.95 17.07
N GLU A 12 -8.54 -5.66 16.02
CA GLU A 12 -8.01 -6.98 15.66
C GLU A 12 -6.53 -6.93 15.26
N VAL A 13 -6.08 -5.87 14.57
CA VAL A 13 -4.68 -5.73 14.13
C VAL A 13 -3.77 -5.02 15.16
N ALA A 14 -4.35 -4.39 16.17
CA ALA A 14 -3.60 -3.61 17.16
C ALA A 14 -2.53 -4.44 17.91
N PRO A 15 -2.81 -5.67 18.38
CA PRO A 15 -1.81 -6.47 19.11
C PRO A 15 -0.57 -6.77 18.27
N GLU A 16 -0.74 -7.08 17.00
CA GLU A 16 0.36 -7.37 16.06
C GLU A 16 1.16 -6.10 15.75
N VAL A 17 0.49 -4.96 15.59
CA VAL A 17 1.13 -3.65 15.44
C VAL A 17 2.00 -3.32 16.65
N ASP A 18 1.48 -3.52 17.86
CA ASP A 18 2.19 -3.24 19.10
C ASP A 18 3.34 -4.22 19.35
N ALA A 19 3.14 -5.51 19.04
CA ALA A 19 4.20 -6.51 19.09
C ALA A 19 5.32 -6.18 18.11
N TYR A 20 4.97 -5.74 16.90
CA TYR A 20 5.92 -5.34 15.87
C TYR A 20 6.77 -4.15 16.33
N ARG A 21 6.13 -3.10 16.85
CA ARG A 21 6.82 -1.90 17.37
C ARG A 21 7.83 -2.23 18.45
N ARG A 22 7.40 -2.99 19.46
CA ARG A 22 8.25 -3.42 20.56
C ARG A 22 9.45 -4.21 20.08
N ARG A 23 9.23 -5.11 19.11
CA ARG A 23 10.30 -5.97 18.57
C ARG A 23 11.39 -5.18 17.83
N TRP A 24 11.01 -4.13 17.10
CA TRP A 24 11.92 -3.40 16.22
C TRP A 24 12.33 -2.01 16.75
N GLY A 25 11.94 -1.68 17.99
CA GLY A 25 12.31 -0.42 18.63
C GLY A 25 11.67 0.81 17.96
N TYR A 26 10.61 0.61 17.16
CA TYR A 26 9.81 1.74 16.68
C TYR A 26 8.97 2.25 17.85
N GLY A 27 9.10 3.53 18.17
CA GLY A 27 8.21 4.19 19.13
C GLY A 27 6.76 4.20 18.65
N GLU A 28 5.87 4.80 19.44
CA GLU A 28 4.58 5.28 18.91
C GLU A 28 4.93 6.04 17.62
N GLY A 29 4.42 5.58 16.47
CA GLY A 29 4.84 6.12 15.17
C GLY A 29 4.69 7.63 15.15
N SER A 30 5.36 8.35 14.24
CA SER A 30 5.11 9.78 14.06
C SER A 30 3.60 10.01 14.06
N ARG A 31 3.09 10.65 15.12
CA ARG A 31 1.64 10.78 15.34
C ARG A 31 1.09 11.51 14.13
N VAL A 32 0.22 10.83 13.38
CA VAL A 32 -0.49 11.45 12.27
C VAL A 32 -1.80 11.99 12.81
N THR A 33 -1.98 13.30 12.72
CA THR A 33 -3.20 13.96 13.19
C THR A 33 -4.28 13.97 12.09
N ALA A 34 -5.53 14.14 12.50
CA ALA A 34 -6.62 14.36 11.54
C ALA A 34 -6.33 15.57 10.65
N GLU A 35 -5.81 16.67 11.22
CA GLU A 35 -5.45 17.87 10.47
C GLU A 35 -4.40 17.61 9.38
N GLN A 36 -3.37 16.80 9.66
CA GLN A 36 -2.38 16.43 8.65
C GLN A 36 -3.02 15.63 7.50
N LEU A 37 -3.99 14.78 7.80
CA LEU A 37 -4.72 14.02 6.79
C LEU A 37 -5.70 14.90 6.01
N ASP A 38 -6.39 15.83 6.67
CA ASP A 38 -7.28 16.78 6.00
C ASP A 38 -6.47 17.68 5.03
N GLN A 39 -5.26 18.10 5.43
CA GLN A 39 -4.35 18.84 4.53
C GLN A 39 -3.85 17.98 3.36
N LEU A 40 -3.60 16.69 3.59
CA LEU A 40 -3.25 15.73 2.54
C LEU A 40 -4.41 15.58 1.55
N GLU A 41 -5.62 15.28 2.03
CA GLU A 41 -6.85 15.14 1.23
C GLU A 41 -7.16 16.41 0.43
N ALA A 42 -7.02 17.59 1.04
CA ALA A 42 -7.19 18.87 0.36
C ALA A 42 -6.19 19.08 -0.79
N ARG A 43 -4.94 18.60 -0.63
CA ARG A 43 -3.92 18.65 -1.70
C ARG A 43 -4.15 17.61 -2.79
N LEU A 44 -4.64 16.43 -2.43
CA LEU A 44 -5.00 15.38 -3.38
C LEU A 44 -6.29 15.71 -4.15
N GLY A 45 -7.17 16.54 -3.58
CA GLY A 45 -8.47 16.88 -4.14
C GLY A 45 -9.53 15.80 -3.95
N LEU A 46 -9.29 14.83 -3.05
CA LEU A 46 -10.15 13.69 -2.79
C LEU A 46 -9.92 13.11 -1.38
N PRO A 47 -10.94 12.49 -0.77
CA PRO A 47 -10.78 11.83 0.53
C PRO A 47 -9.93 10.56 0.40
N LEU A 48 -9.13 10.28 1.42
CA LEU A 48 -8.40 9.02 1.50
C LEU A 48 -9.36 7.87 1.82
N PRO A 49 -9.02 6.64 1.39
CA PRO A 49 -9.76 5.46 1.80
C PRO A 49 -9.87 5.34 3.33
N GLU A 50 -11.08 5.03 3.81
CA GLU A 50 -11.45 5.08 5.23
C GLU A 50 -10.52 4.24 6.13
N GLU A 51 -10.19 3.03 5.68
CA GLU A 51 -9.28 2.11 6.38
C GLU A 51 -7.87 2.70 6.56
N TYR A 52 -7.34 3.32 5.50
CA TYR A 52 -6.00 3.93 5.52
C TYR A 52 -5.98 5.14 6.45
N ARG A 53 -6.97 6.03 6.32
CA ARG A 53 -7.10 7.23 7.15
C ARG A 53 -7.19 6.86 8.63
N ALA A 54 -8.08 5.92 8.98
CA ALA A 54 -8.28 5.50 10.38
C ALA A 54 -7.04 4.80 10.95
N PHE A 55 -6.34 3.98 10.15
CA PHE A 55 -5.09 3.36 10.56
C PHE A 55 -4.00 4.39 10.85
N LEU A 56 -3.82 5.40 9.99
CA LEU A 56 -2.84 6.45 10.21
C LEU A 56 -3.15 7.26 11.46
N ILE A 57 -4.41 7.60 11.73
CA ILE A 57 -4.79 8.30 12.97
C ILE A 57 -4.45 7.45 14.20
N ARG A 58 -4.79 6.16 14.17
CA ARG A 58 -4.68 5.28 15.33
C ARG A 58 -3.26 4.84 15.61
N PHE A 59 -2.52 4.50 14.56
CA PHE A 59 -1.20 3.90 14.69
C PHE A 59 -0.11 4.84 14.15
N GLY A 60 -0.39 5.74 13.24
CA GLY A 60 0.64 6.52 12.55
C GLY A 60 1.43 5.68 11.56
N THR A 61 2.63 6.14 11.22
CA THR A 61 3.42 5.58 10.11
C THR A 61 4.57 4.68 10.58
N GLY A 62 4.90 4.74 11.87
CA GLY A 62 6.04 4.04 12.47
C GLY A 62 5.87 2.53 12.51
N GLY A 63 6.73 1.83 11.76
CA GLY A 63 6.93 0.38 11.80
C GLY A 63 6.61 -0.38 10.49
N PHE A 64 5.83 0.20 9.58
CA PHE A 64 5.28 -0.56 8.44
C PHE A 64 5.87 -0.18 7.08
N ASP A 65 7.00 0.55 7.08
CA ASP A 65 7.53 1.27 5.92
C ASP A 65 6.50 2.21 5.25
N LEU A 66 5.46 2.57 6.00
CA LEU A 66 4.46 3.53 5.55
C LEU A 66 5.09 4.91 5.45
N LEU A 67 4.83 5.57 4.33
CA LEU A 67 5.23 6.96 4.13
C LEU A 67 4.41 7.87 5.04
N THR A 68 5.06 8.91 5.59
CA THR A 68 4.35 10.01 6.26
C THR A 68 3.46 10.76 5.27
N PRO A 69 2.41 11.47 5.71
CA PRO A 69 1.61 12.30 4.82
C PRO A 69 2.46 13.22 3.93
N GLU A 70 3.52 13.84 4.47
CA GLU A 70 4.41 14.68 3.64
C GLU A 70 5.19 13.86 2.60
N ARG A 71 5.62 12.64 2.94
CA ARG A 71 6.32 11.76 2.00
C ARG A 71 5.39 11.15 0.94
N VAL A 72 4.15 10.82 1.29
CA VAL A 72 3.10 10.43 0.33
C VAL A 72 2.94 11.54 -0.68
N LEU A 73 2.90 12.80 -0.22
CA LEU A 73 2.78 13.93 -1.11
C LEU A 73 3.98 14.03 -2.07
N HIS A 74 5.18 14.08 -1.50
CA HIS A 74 6.40 14.22 -2.29
C HIS A 74 6.55 13.12 -3.34
N LYS A 75 6.27 11.85 -2.96
CA LYS A 75 6.44 10.71 -3.86
C LYS A 75 5.40 10.65 -4.97
N SER A 76 4.14 10.95 -4.64
CA SER A 76 3.09 10.99 -5.66
C SER A 76 3.35 12.11 -6.69
N GLN A 77 3.98 13.22 -6.28
CA GLN A 77 4.28 14.31 -7.19
C GLN A 77 5.46 14.05 -8.14
N CYS A 78 6.60 13.60 -7.62
CA CYS A 78 7.87 13.56 -8.35
C CYS A 78 7.94 12.42 -9.38
N ASP A 79 7.35 11.27 -9.07
CA ASP A 79 7.58 10.05 -9.84
C ASP A 79 6.60 9.91 -11.03
N TYR A 80 5.50 10.69 -11.08
CA TYR A 80 4.38 10.45 -12.01
C TYR A 80 3.77 11.71 -12.66
N GLY A 81 4.57 12.73 -12.93
CA GLY A 81 4.14 13.87 -13.77
C GLY A 81 3.17 14.86 -13.08
N GLY A 82 3.22 14.96 -11.75
CA GLY A 82 2.41 15.90 -10.97
C GLY A 82 1.05 15.34 -10.53
N TRP A 83 0.23 16.17 -9.89
CA TRP A 83 -0.95 15.72 -9.12
C TRP A 83 -2.14 15.23 -9.93
N ASN A 84 -2.17 15.52 -11.23
CA ASN A 84 -3.36 15.28 -12.05
C ASN A 84 -3.72 13.79 -12.09
N HIS A 85 -2.74 12.89 -12.03
CA HIS A 85 -2.97 11.44 -12.06
C HIS A 85 -3.82 10.96 -10.88
N VAL A 86 -3.69 11.52 -9.67
CA VAL A 86 -4.39 11.02 -8.47
C VAL A 86 -5.92 11.17 -8.61
N THR A 87 -6.38 12.18 -9.34
CA THR A 87 -7.82 12.41 -9.57
C THR A 87 -8.39 11.60 -10.74
N LEU A 88 -7.53 10.98 -11.55
CA LEU A 88 -7.96 10.15 -12.67
C LEU A 88 -8.45 8.78 -12.18
N PRO A 89 -9.30 8.09 -12.95
CA PRO A 89 -9.77 6.75 -12.59
C PRO A 89 -8.60 5.75 -12.56
N PHE A 90 -8.51 4.99 -11.47
CA PHE A 90 -7.61 3.83 -11.43
C PHE A 90 -8.13 2.72 -12.33
N ALA A 91 -7.23 2.18 -13.15
CA ALA A 91 -7.56 1.29 -14.27
C ALA A 91 -7.60 -0.20 -13.88
N LEU A 92 -6.95 -0.60 -12.78
CA LEU A 92 -6.89 -2.01 -12.38
C LEU A 92 -8.06 -2.35 -11.44
N ALA A 93 -8.87 -3.35 -11.83
CA ALA A 93 -10.07 -3.74 -11.08
C ALA A 93 -10.11 -5.23 -10.70
N ASP A 94 -9.62 -6.13 -11.56
CA ASP A 94 -10.05 -7.54 -11.50
C ASP A 94 -8.95 -8.55 -11.09
N GLY A 95 -7.96 -8.14 -10.29
CA GLY A 95 -6.90 -9.06 -9.83
C GLY A 95 -5.95 -9.57 -10.93
N HIS A 96 -6.30 -9.36 -12.20
CA HIS A 96 -5.49 -9.56 -13.40
C HIS A 96 -4.40 -8.48 -13.58
N GLY A 97 -3.88 -7.96 -12.46
CA GLY A 97 -3.07 -6.74 -12.40
C GLY A 97 -1.79 -6.71 -13.21
N LEU A 98 -1.40 -7.81 -13.84
CA LEU A 98 -0.16 -7.98 -14.59
C LEU A 98 -0.09 -7.02 -15.78
N SER A 99 0.34 -5.80 -15.50
CA SER A 99 0.77 -4.85 -16.52
C SER A 99 2.21 -4.48 -16.21
N CYS A 100 3.06 -4.82 -17.16
CA CYS A 100 4.49 -4.75 -17.03
C CYS A 100 4.99 -3.38 -17.54
N CYS A 101 6.04 -2.88 -16.88
CA CYS A 101 6.46 -1.48 -16.81
C CYS A 101 6.37 -0.60 -18.08
N ARG A 102 5.59 0.50 -17.98
CA ARG A 102 5.92 1.91 -18.38
C ARG A 102 4.70 2.82 -18.60
N ASP A 103 3.50 2.28 -18.50
CA ASP A 103 2.32 3.13 -18.67
C ASP A 103 2.03 3.89 -17.37
N ASP A 104 2.46 5.15 -17.31
CA ASP A 104 2.18 6.08 -16.21
C ASP A 104 0.66 6.18 -15.93
N GLN A 105 -0.19 5.86 -16.91
CA GLN A 105 -1.65 5.84 -16.73
C GLN A 105 -2.13 4.70 -15.81
N LEU A 106 -1.34 3.65 -15.60
CA LEU A 106 -1.68 2.56 -14.67
C LEU A 106 -1.72 3.02 -13.21
N LEU A 107 -1.09 4.16 -12.93
CA LEU A 107 -1.01 4.74 -11.59
C LEU A 107 -2.00 5.87 -11.35
N ASN A 108 -2.80 6.22 -12.36
CA ASN A 108 -3.94 7.09 -12.19
C ASN A 108 -4.79 6.63 -11.01
N GLY A 109 -5.26 7.55 -10.19
CA GLY A 109 -6.11 7.19 -9.07
C GLY A 109 -5.40 6.45 -7.95
N THR A 110 -4.07 6.59 -7.81
CA THR A 110 -3.31 5.96 -6.73
C THR A 110 -2.43 6.96 -5.97
N VAL A 111 -2.01 6.57 -4.76
CA VAL A 111 -0.95 7.25 -4.00
C VAL A 111 0.08 6.25 -3.53
N VAL A 112 1.36 6.65 -3.53
CA VAL A 112 2.45 5.80 -3.00
C VAL A 112 2.37 5.76 -1.48
N ILE A 113 2.22 4.57 -0.91
CA ILE A 113 2.12 4.37 0.55
C ILE A 113 3.36 3.72 1.16
N THR A 114 4.17 2.99 0.38
CA THR A 114 5.48 2.48 0.82
C THR A 114 6.50 2.52 -0.31
N GLU A 115 7.77 2.62 0.05
CA GLU A 115 8.90 2.52 -0.87
C GLU A 115 9.81 1.34 -0.48
N GLY A 116 10.08 0.44 -1.43
CA GLY A 116 10.97 -0.71 -1.27
C GLY A 116 12.41 -0.48 -1.74
N GLY A 117 12.71 0.70 -2.32
CA GLY A 117 13.95 0.98 -3.06
C GLY A 117 13.89 0.46 -4.50
N CYS A 118 14.91 0.76 -5.34
CA CYS A 118 15.03 0.25 -6.72
C CYS A 118 13.75 0.33 -7.58
N ALA A 119 12.98 1.42 -7.46
CA ALA A 119 11.70 1.61 -8.13
C ALA A 119 10.58 0.61 -7.73
N PHE A 120 10.70 -0.04 -6.57
CA PHE A 120 9.64 -0.81 -5.94
C PHE A 120 8.77 0.08 -5.07
N TYR A 121 7.48 0.07 -5.37
CA TYR A 121 6.46 0.87 -4.75
C TYR A 121 5.27 0.00 -4.36
N THR A 122 4.67 0.34 -3.24
CA THR A 122 3.31 -0.08 -2.93
C THR A 122 2.43 1.15 -3.02
N VAL A 123 1.35 1.04 -3.78
CA VAL A 123 0.37 2.09 -3.97
C VAL A 123 -0.97 1.70 -3.40
N LEU A 124 -1.73 2.70 -2.96
CA LEU A 124 -3.12 2.59 -2.56
C LEU A 124 -3.98 3.20 -3.65
N ALA A 125 -4.95 2.45 -4.17
CA ALA A 125 -5.97 3.01 -5.04
C ALA A 125 -6.88 3.93 -4.23
N VAL A 126 -7.13 5.14 -4.74
CA VAL A 126 -7.92 6.20 -4.10
C VAL A 126 -9.11 6.65 -4.94
N THR A 127 -9.23 6.15 -6.18
CA THR A 127 -10.40 6.38 -7.05
C THR A 127 -10.96 5.06 -7.58
N SER A 128 -12.09 5.14 -8.30
CA SER A 128 -12.78 4.00 -8.92
C SER A 128 -13.31 2.96 -7.90
N VAL A 129 -13.81 1.84 -8.41
CA VAL A 129 -14.31 0.70 -7.62
C VAL A 129 -13.25 0.01 -6.76
N SER A 130 -11.97 0.23 -7.10
CA SER A 130 -10.82 -0.35 -6.41
C SER A 130 -10.32 0.54 -5.25
N ALA A 131 -10.96 1.67 -4.97
CA ALA A 131 -10.53 2.56 -3.89
C ALA A 131 -10.42 1.81 -2.55
N GLY A 132 -9.28 1.99 -1.85
CA GLY A 132 -8.94 1.27 -0.62
C GLY A 132 -8.17 -0.04 -0.82
N THR A 133 -7.90 -0.43 -2.07
CA THR A 133 -7.10 -1.63 -2.37
C THR A 133 -5.62 -1.29 -2.58
N VAL A 134 -4.76 -2.25 -2.25
CA VAL A 134 -3.31 -2.11 -2.27
C VAL A 134 -2.70 -2.89 -3.42
N TRP A 135 -1.72 -2.29 -4.09
CA TRP A 135 -1.03 -2.84 -5.26
C TRP A 135 0.48 -2.61 -5.12
N CYS A 136 1.28 -3.56 -5.59
CA CYS A 136 2.74 -3.45 -5.60
C CYS A 136 3.31 -3.86 -6.96
N ASN A 137 4.42 -3.25 -7.34
CA ASN A 137 5.17 -3.59 -8.56
C ASN A 137 6.40 -4.47 -8.24
N ASP A 138 6.26 -5.39 -7.30
CA ASP A 138 7.36 -6.27 -6.86
C ASP A 138 7.33 -7.65 -7.53
N TYR A 139 6.40 -7.86 -8.45
CA TYR A 139 6.20 -9.13 -9.12
C TYR A 139 6.91 -9.18 -10.48
N ALA A 140 7.66 -10.26 -10.70
CA ALA A 140 8.23 -10.61 -11.99
C ALA A 140 7.63 -11.97 -12.42
N PRO A 141 6.80 -12.02 -13.47
CA PRO A 141 6.26 -13.27 -13.98
C PRO A 141 7.36 -14.28 -14.33
N PRO A 142 7.14 -15.59 -14.12
CA PRO A 142 8.08 -16.61 -14.60
C PRO A 142 8.35 -16.46 -16.09
N GLY A 143 9.62 -16.38 -16.48
CA GLY A 143 10.03 -16.19 -17.88
C GLY A 143 9.94 -14.76 -18.41
N SER A 144 9.64 -13.76 -17.57
CA SER A 144 9.78 -12.35 -17.93
C SER A 144 11.25 -11.89 -17.82
N ASP A 145 11.72 -11.16 -18.83
CA ASP A 145 13.10 -10.64 -18.93
C ASP A 145 13.27 -9.33 -18.13
N ASP A 146 12.89 -9.34 -16.84
CA ASP A 146 13.03 -8.23 -15.88
C ASP A 146 11.92 -7.15 -15.90
N GLU A 147 10.73 -7.46 -16.41
CA GLU A 147 9.60 -6.54 -16.29
C GLU A 147 8.84 -6.75 -14.96
N PHE A 148 8.88 -5.73 -14.11
CA PHE A 148 8.07 -5.70 -12.91
C PHE A 148 6.65 -5.28 -13.25
N CYS A 149 5.68 -6.06 -12.79
CA CYS A 149 4.28 -5.84 -13.09
C CYS A 149 3.52 -5.49 -11.80
N TRP A 150 2.54 -4.60 -11.93
CA TRP A 150 1.64 -4.26 -10.82
C TRP A 150 0.79 -5.48 -10.46
N ALA A 151 0.50 -5.67 -9.18
CA ALA A 151 -0.40 -6.73 -8.73
C ALA A 151 -0.82 -6.53 -7.27
N PRO A 152 -1.91 -7.18 -6.83
CA PRO A 152 -2.20 -7.28 -5.41
C PRO A 152 -1.05 -7.99 -4.65
N PRO A 153 -0.66 -7.48 -3.47
CA PRO A 153 0.37 -8.11 -2.64
C PRO A 153 -0.15 -9.44 -2.09
N GLY A 154 0.62 -10.54 -2.20
CA GLY A 154 0.08 -11.79 -1.64
C GLY A 154 0.84 -13.10 -1.82
N LEU A 155 0.99 -13.66 -3.01
CA LEU A 155 1.39 -15.06 -3.21
C LEU A 155 1.80 -15.29 -4.68
N PRO A 156 2.40 -16.45 -5.05
CA PRO A 156 2.82 -16.69 -6.44
C PRO A 156 1.62 -16.56 -7.39
N GLN A 157 1.73 -15.67 -8.37
CA GLN A 157 0.59 -15.21 -9.18
C GLN A 157 0.29 -16.15 -10.34
N SER A 158 -0.01 -17.42 -10.03
CA SER A 158 -0.54 -18.36 -11.03
C SER A 158 -2.03 -18.19 -11.27
N ASP A 159 -2.75 -17.45 -10.41
CA ASP A 159 -4.20 -17.20 -10.52
C ASP A 159 -4.51 -15.72 -10.22
N PRO A 160 -5.58 -15.14 -10.81
CA PRO A 160 -6.04 -13.80 -10.45
C PRO A 160 -6.39 -13.74 -8.97
N VAL A 161 -5.66 -12.89 -8.23
CA VAL A 161 -5.91 -12.67 -6.81
C VAL A 161 -6.79 -11.42 -6.69
N PRO A 162 -7.91 -11.46 -5.95
CA PRO A 162 -8.72 -10.26 -5.76
C PRO A 162 -7.88 -9.12 -5.13
N PRO A 163 -8.15 -7.86 -5.49
CA PRO A 163 -7.48 -6.71 -4.88
C PRO A 163 -7.57 -6.76 -3.35
N LEU A 164 -6.44 -6.51 -2.68
CA LEU A 164 -6.36 -6.62 -1.23
C LEU A 164 -6.70 -5.29 -0.57
N GLY A 165 -7.68 -5.26 0.32
CA GLY A 165 -7.97 -4.09 1.14
C GLY A 165 -6.80 -3.72 2.06
N PHE A 166 -6.68 -2.43 2.40
CA PHE A 166 -5.54 -1.90 3.17
C PHE A 166 -5.28 -2.62 4.50
N LEU A 167 -6.30 -2.85 5.34
CA LEU A 167 -6.05 -3.53 6.62
C LEU A 167 -5.66 -5.00 6.45
N SER A 168 -6.22 -5.68 5.45
CA SER A 168 -5.82 -7.05 5.12
C SER A 168 -4.38 -7.12 4.61
N TRP A 169 -3.93 -6.09 3.91
CA TRP A 169 -2.53 -5.95 3.53
C TRP A 169 -1.60 -5.75 4.75
N ILE A 170 -2.00 -4.94 5.73
CA ILE A 170 -1.26 -4.79 6.99
C ILE A 170 -1.14 -6.13 7.73
N GLU A 171 -2.23 -6.88 7.87
CA GLU A 171 -2.25 -8.23 8.47
C GLU A 171 -1.25 -9.17 7.78
N GLN A 172 -1.21 -9.15 6.45
CA GLN A 172 -0.26 -9.97 5.68
C GLN A 172 1.20 -9.56 5.92
N ILE A 173 1.51 -8.26 5.93
CA ILE A 173 2.87 -7.77 6.21
C ILE A 173 3.31 -8.19 7.61
N LEU A 174 2.45 -7.97 8.60
CA LEU A 174 2.71 -8.32 9.99
C LEU A 174 2.97 -9.82 10.14
N THR A 175 2.13 -10.66 9.53
CA THR A 175 2.28 -12.11 9.53
C THR A 175 3.58 -12.57 8.87
N ARG A 176 3.94 -12.00 7.70
CA ARG A 176 5.20 -12.32 7.00
C ARG A 176 6.42 -11.95 7.83
N ARG A 177 6.41 -10.75 8.46
CA ARG A 177 7.52 -10.29 9.31
C ARG A 177 7.62 -11.08 10.62
N ALA A 178 6.49 -11.53 11.18
CA ALA A 178 6.47 -12.39 12.36
C ALA A 178 7.08 -13.77 12.06
N THR A 179 6.75 -14.35 10.90
CA THR A 179 7.23 -15.67 10.46
C THR A 179 8.65 -15.67 9.86
N GLY A 180 9.29 -14.50 9.77
CA GLY A 180 10.64 -14.37 9.21
C GLY A 180 10.72 -14.64 7.70
N ARG A 181 9.58 -14.64 6.99
CA ARG A 181 9.58 -14.79 5.54
C ARG A 181 10.12 -13.50 4.90
N PRO A 182 11.18 -13.58 4.07
CA PRO A 182 11.73 -12.41 3.40
C PRO A 182 10.70 -11.80 2.43
N ARG A 183 10.87 -10.52 2.09
CA ARG A 183 10.09 -9.89 1.01
C ARG A 183 10.37 -10.64 -0.30
N LEU A 184 9.40 -10.71 -1.21
CA LEU A 184 9.51 -11.53 -2.44
C LEU A 184 10.73 -11.13 -3.30
N TRP A 185 11.15 -9.87 -3.25
CA TRP A 185 12.34 -9.38 -3.94
C TRP A 185 13.68 -9.80 -3.32
N PHE A 186 13.70 -10.30 -2.07
CA PHE A 186 14.87 -10.92 -1.44
C PHE A 186 15.01 -12.41 -1.77
N LEU A 187 13.98 -13.04 -2.35
CA LEU A 187 14.08 -14.44 -2.77
C LEU A 187 14.93 -14.54 -4.05
N PRO A 188 15.93 -15.44 -4.10
CA PRO A 188 16.66 -15.75 -5.32
C PRO A 188 15.74 -16.09 -6.49
N ARG A 189 16.16 -15.78 -7.74
CA ARG A 189 15.38 -16.06 -8.97
C ARG A 189 14.90 -17.51 -9.10
N TRP A 190 15.57 -18.48 -8.46
CA TRP A 190 15.24 -19.90 -8.48
C TRP A 190 14.27 -20.36 -7.37
N LEU A 191 13.83 -19.45 -6.49
CA LEU A 191 12.79 -19.68 -5.48
C LEU A 191 11.48 -18.92 -5.80
N ARG A 192 11.41 -18.28 -6.97
CA ARG A 192 10.25 -17.54 -7.50
C ARG A 192 9.54 -18.35 -8.58
#